data_AF-A0A935X0H1-F1
#
_entry.id   AF-A0A935X0H1-F1
#
_cell.length_a   1.000
_cell.length_b   1.000
_cell.length_c   1.000
_cell.angle_alpha   90.00
_cell.angle_beta   90.00
_cell.angle_gamma   90.00
#
_symmetry.space_group_name_H-M   'P 1'
#
loop_
_entity.id
_entity.type
_entity.pdbx_description
1 polymer ?
#
loop_
_entity_poly.entity_id
_entity_poly.type
_entity_poly.pdbx_seq_one_letter_code
_entity_poly.pdbx_strand_id
1 'polypeptide(L)'
;MKEHPASQRAPATNRHTTRHISGRVQPKPGWFTRPTAVVGFVSLLSIGLPVTVAKADPIVKQGAQPGVAASWSANGKTATTLVIASGYNAADVAKAISQAIPTATAKAKADKVLVSGLSTDDLLKKLQTIDVDPALDDIDTMLSALQFANADDGSGSSIRATKSADFTDVMGEQNEQISAKVVSVKRDRFPLVFVTVKIESMPKGNAPAGIKRGQRITVLPRVKSKKGLIDPEDKASKLNVGAWYAQPGDRVKIRLEEQHEKIWIAAGFDRSTR
;
A
#
# COMPACT_ATOMS: atom_id res chain seq x y z
N MET A 1 -1.44 12.01 -73.58
CA MET A 1 -0.81 10.87 -74.28
C MET A 1 0.55 10.59 -73.66
N LYS A 2 0.93 9.31 -73.57
CA LYS A 2 2.01 8.66 -72.79
C LYS A 2 1.63 8.41 -71.33
N GLU A 3 0.87 7.36 -71.03
CA GLU A 3 1.20 5.91 -70.98
C GLU A 3 2.12 5.54 -69.80
N HIS A 4 1.50 4.78 -68.86
CA HIS A 4 2.01 3.84 -67.85
C HIS A 4 3.02 2.81 -68.45
N PRO A 5 3.69 1.87 -67.70
CA PRO A 5 3.30 1.29 -66.39
C PRO A 5 4.41 0.80 -65.41
N ALA A 6 3.92 0.50 -64.19
CA ALA A 6 4.18 -0.65 -63.30
C ALA A 6 5.54 -1.37 -63.22
N SER A 7 6.01 -1.59 -61.97
CA SER A 7 6.55 -2.87 -61.44
C SER A 7 7.02 -2.65 -60.00
N GLN A 8 7.02 -3.57 -59.02
CA GLN A 8 6.44 -4.88 -58.74
C GLN A 8 7.00 -5.29 -57.35
N ARG A 9 6.24 -6.10 -56.59
CA ARG A 9 6.67 -7.06 -55.52
C ARG A 9 7.23 -6.46 -54.22
N ALA A 10 7.08 -7.04 -53.03
CA ALA A 10 6.23 -8.07 -52.40
C ALA A 10 6.60 -8.07 -50.89
N PRO A 11 5.74 -8.58 -49.98
CA PRO A 11 5.95 -8.53 -48.53
C PRO A 11 6.78 -9.71 -47.99
N ALA A 12 7.71 -9.44 -47.06
CA ALA A 12 8.42 -10.49 -46.32
C ALA A 12 7.72 -10.77 -44.98
N THR A 13 7.02 -11.90 -44.94
CA THR A 13 6.51 -12.57 -43.74
C THR A 13 7.66 -13.26 -43.00
N ASN A 14 7.93 -12.90 -41.74
CA ASN A 14 8.71 -13.74 -40.83
C ASN A 14 7.78 -14.36 -39.77
N ARG A 15 7.42 -15.63 -40.00
CA ARG A 15 6.86 -16.52 -38.99
C ARG A 15 8.02 -17.16 -38.25
N HIS A 16 8.18 -16.86 -36.96
CA HIS A 16 9.04 -17.67 -36.09
C HIS A 16 8.21 -18.66 -35.28
N THR A 17 8.55 -19.91 -35.52
CA THR A 17 7.98 -21.14 -35.01
C THR A 17 8.40 -21.42 -33.57
N THR A 18 7.43 -21.87 -32.79
CA THR A 18 7.45 -22.68 -31.57
C THR A 18 8.74 -23.47 -31.28
N ARG A 19 9.25 -23.40 -30.03
CA ARG A 19 9.79 -24.57 -29.32
C ARG A 19 9.39 -24.56 -27.84
N HIS A 20 8.60 -25.58 -27.49
CA HIS A 20 8.42 -26.07 -26.13
C HIS A 20 9.77 -26.57 -25.57
N ILE A 21 10.09 -26.20 -24.32
CA ILE A 21 11.02 -26.96 -23.48
C ILE A 21 10.34 -27.20 -22.14
N SER A 22 9.79 -28.40 -22.01
CA SER A 22 9.35 -28.99 -20.75
C SER A 22 10.57 -29.60 -20.06
N GLY A 23 10.98 -29.00 -18.94
CA GLY A 23 12.01 -29.55 -18.06
C GLY A 23 11.51 -29.63 -16.62
N ARG A 24 10.89 -30.76 -16.26
CA ARG A 24 10.69 -31.14 -14.85
C ARG A 24 12.05 -31.55 -14.27
N VAL A 25 12.51 -30.85 -13.24
CA VAL A 25 13.58 -31.34 -12.37
C VAL A 25 12.93 -31.85 -11.09
N GLN A 26 12.99 -33.16 -10.89
CA GLN A 26 12.66 -33.80 -9.62
C GLN A 26 13.76 -33.53 -8.59
N PRO A 27 13.43 -33.28 -7.31
CA PRO A 27 14.41 -33.26 -6.22
C PRO A 27 14.77 -34.69 -5.78
N LYS A 28 16.07 -34.96 -5.60
CA LYS A 28 16.60 -36.19 -4.99
C LYS A 28 16.47 -36.11 -3.46
N PRO A 29 16.05 -37.18 -2.77
CA PRO A 29 16.10 -37.28 -1.31
C PRO A 29 17.50 -37.78 -0.88
N GLY A 30 18.27 -36.93 -0.20
CA GLY A 30 19.54 -37.31 0.41
C GLY A 30 19.32 -37.80 1.85
N TRP A 31 19.42 -39.11 2.04
CA TRP A 31 19.56 -39.73 3.35
C TRP A 31 21.00 -39.58 3.82
N PHE A 32 21.21 -39.01 5.01
CA PHE A 32 22.48 -39.12 5.72
C PHE A 32 22.23 -39.52 7.18
N THR A 33 22.49 -40.79 7.44
CA THR A 33 22.69 -41.37 8.77
C THR A 33 24.13 -41.10 9.24
N ARG A 34 24.23 -40.48 10.43
CA ARG A 34 25.19 -40.59 11.57
C ARG A 34 26.62 -41.12 11.33
N PRO A 35 27.61 -40.59 12.09
CA PRO A 35 28.01 -41.35 13.29
C PRO A 35 28.28 -40.53 14.56
N THR A 36 28.28 -41.29 15.65
CA THR A 36 28.50 -41.02 17.07
C THR A 36 29.90 -40.49 17.39
N ALA A 37 30.01 -39.56 18.34
CA ALA A 37 31.15 -39.51 19.27
C ALA A 37 30.74 -38.83 20.59
N VAL A 38 31.07 -39.55 21.66
CA VAL A 38 30.82 -39.26 23.07
C VAL A 38 31.93 -38.33 23.60
N VAL A 39 31.66 -37.65 24.72
CA VAL A 39 32.53 -37.40 25.89
C VAL A 39 32.34 -35.97 26.42
N GLY A 40 32.05 -35.85 27.72
CA GLY A 40 32.28 -34.60 28.46
C GLY A 40 31.23 -34.27 29.51
N PHE A 41 31.22 -35.02 30.61
CA PHE A 41 30.45 -34.72 31.82
C PHE A 41 31.08 -33.50 32.53
N VAL A 42 30.35 -32.38 32.62
CA VAL A 42 30.59 -31.35 33.63
C VAL A 42 29.25 -31.02 34.27
N SER A 43 29.05 -31.56 35.48
CA SER A 43 27.93 -31.24 36.35
C SER A 43 28.03 -29.78 36.82
N LEU A 44 27.28 -28.88 36.17
CA LEU A 44 26.82 -27.66 36.81
C LEU A 44 25.38 -27.87 37.25
N LEU A 45 25.21 -27.91 38.57
CA LEU A 45 23.96 -27.94 39.29
C LEU A 45 23.24 -26.59 39.11
N SER A 46 22.55 -26.41 37.98
CA SER A 46 21.64 -25.29 37.78
C SER A 46 20.31 -25.61 38.44
N ILE A 47 20.02 -24.87 39.51
CA ILE A 47 18.74 -24.84 40.22
C ILE A 47 17.62 -24.69 39.18
N GLY A 48 16.82 -25.75 39.06
CA GLY A 48 15.68 -25.82 38.15
C GLY A 48 14.60 -24.85 38.58
N LEU A 49 14.62 -23.64 38.02
CA LEU A 49 13.40 -22.88 37.85
C LEU A 49 12.61 -23.56 36.73
N PRO A 50 11.37 -24.03 36.98
CA PRO A 50 10.50 -24.41 35.90
C PRO A 50 10.18 -23.14 35.10
N VAL A 51 10.91 -22.93 34.01
CA VAL A 51 10.50 -21.99 32.96
C VAL A 51 9.26 -22.61 32.33
N THR A 52 8.11 -22.36 32.93
CA THR A 52 6.81 -22.54 32.32
C THR A 52 6.71 -21.50 31.21
N VAL A 53 7.28 -21.82 30.06
CA VAL A 53 6.86 -21.21 28.80
C VAL A 53 5.44 -21.71 28.56
N ALA A 54 4.47 -21.01 29.14
CA ALA A 54 3.06 -21.17 28.78
C ALA A 54 2.91 -20.69 27.34
N LYS A 55 3.13 -21.61 26.40
CA LYS A 55 2.81 -21.45 24.99
C LYS A 55 1.30 -21.38 24.85
N ALA A 56 0.90 -20.25 24.27
CA ALA A 56 -0.20 -20.08 23.34
C ALA A 56 -1.61 -20.42 23.82
N ASP A 57 -2.47 -19.39 23.77
CA ASP A 57 -3.67 -19.45 22.94
C ASP A 57 -3.98 -18.05 22.41
N PRO A 58 -3.61 -17.67 21.16
CA PRO A 58 -4.45 -16.78 20.39
C PRO A 58 -5.53 -17.65 19.73
N ILE A 59 -6.46 -18.18 20.53
CA ILE A 59 -7.67 -18.81 20.01
C ILE A 59 -8.53 -17.68 19.44
N VAL A 60 -8.37 -17.44 18.14
CA VAL A 60 -9.28 -16.58 17.39
C VAL A 60 -10.53 -17.40 17.07
N LYS A 61 -11.70 -16.84 17.45
CA LYS A 61 -13.11 -17.04 16.99
C LYS A 61 -14.04 -17.33 18.19
N GLN A 62 -15.24 -16.74 18.33
CA GLN A 62 -16.22 -16.22 17.37
C GLN A 62 -16.94 -14.94 17.86
N GLY A 63 -17.39 -14.10 16.93
CA GLY A 63 -18.25 -12.93 17.18
C GLY A 63 -17.76 -11.67 16.46
N ALA A 64 -18.67 -10.89 15.86
CA ALA A 64 -18.37 -9.83 14.89
C ALA A 64 -17.21 -8.92 15.32
N GLN A 65 -16.19 -8.89 14.48
CA GLN A 65 -14.94 -8.14 14.64
C GLN A 65 -15.25 -6.69 15.07
N PRO A 66 -14.74 -6.23 16.22
CA PRO A 66 -14.98 -4.86 16.67
C PRO A 66 -14.23 -3.88 15.78
N GLY A 67 -14.97 -3.23 14.86
CA GLY A 67 -14.51 -2.11 14.05
C GLY A 67 -13.06 -2.22 13.55
N VAL A 68 -12.22 -1.30 14.04
CA VAL A 68 -10.83 -1.03 13.63
C VAL A 68 -9.78 -2.07 14.04
N ALA A 69 -10.16 -3.14 14.75
CA ALA A 69 -9.22 -4.19 15.14
C ALA A 69 -9.04 -5.22 14.03
N ALA A 70 -7.82 -5.51 13.59
CA ALA A 70 -7.53 -6.60 12.64
C ALA A 70 -7.73 -7.98 13.29
N SER A 71 -7.50 -8.09 14.59
CA SER A 71 -7.82 -9.28 15.39
C SER A 71 -7.96 -8.88 16.85
N TRP A 72 -8.54 -9.75 17.67
CA TRP A 72 -8.66 -9.52 19.10
C TRP A 72 -8.54 -10.83 19.87
N SER A 73 -8.18 -10.74 21.15
CA SER A 73 -8.14 -11.87 22.07
C SER A 73 -8.62 -11.46 23.47
N ALA A 74 -9.45 -12.30 24.09
CA ALA A 74 -9.82 -12.12 25.48
C ALA A 74 -8.67 -12.58 26.40
N ASN A 75 -8.29 -11.73 27.35
CA ASN A 75 -7.33 -12.06 28.41
C ASN A 75 -8.12 -12.25 29.72
N GLY A 76 -8.83 -13.37 29.83
CA GLY A 76 -9.73 -13.63 30.95
C GLY A 76 -11.11 -12.97 30.80
N LYS A 77 -11.80 -12.73 31.91
CA LYS A 77 -13.20 -12.25 31.92
C LYS A 77 -13.37 -10.74 31.77
N THR A 78 -12.31 -9.97 32.05
CA THR A 78 -12.40 -8.50 32.23
C THR A 78 -11.36 -7.71 31.46
N ALA A 79 -10.62 -8.36 30.55
CA ALA A 79 -9.62 -7.72 29.72
C ALA A 79 -9.63 -8.30 28.31
N THR A 80 -9.46 -7.44 27.31
CA THR A 80 -9.40 -7.79 25.89
C THR A 80 -8.23 -7.06 25.24
N THR A 81 -7.41 -7.77 24.50
CA THR A 81 -6.38 -7.19 23.63
C THR A 81 -6.94 -7.05 22.23
N LEU A 82 -6.87 -5.84 21.69
CA LEU A 82 -7.15 -5.53 20.29
C LEU A 82 -5.82 -5.38 19.56
N VAL A 83 -5.64 -6.11 18.47
CA VAL A 83 -4.56 -5.87 17.49
C VAL A 83 -5.13 -4.91 16.45
N ILE A 84 -4.57 -3.73 16.38
CA ILE A 84 -5.13 -2.65 15.59
C ILE A 84 -4.81 -2.86 14.11
N ALA A 85 -5.81 -2.66 13.25
CA ALA A 85 -5.62 -2.79 11.82
C ALA A 85 -4.63 -1.75 11.31
N SER A 86 -3.85 -2.16 10.31
CA SER A 86 -2.83 -1.30 9.75
C SER A 86 -3.46 -0.06 9.10
N GLY A 87 -3.06 1.13 9.53
CA GLY A 87 -3.71 2.40 9.12
C GLY A 87 -4.41 3.14 10.27
N TYR A 88 -4.52 2.53 11.44
CA TYR A 88 -5.00 3.16 12.66
C TYR A 88 -3.88 3.26 13.71
N ASN A 89 -3.91 4.33 14.51
CA ASN A 89 -2.98 4.53 15.62
C ASN A 89 -3.56 3.94 16.91
N ALA A 90 -2.82 3.04 17.56
CA ALA A 90 -3.26 2.39 18.79
C ALA A 90 -3.54 3.39 19.94
N ALA A 91 -2.79 4.49 20.01
CA ALA A 91 -3.00 5.53 21.03
C ALA A 91 -4.35 6.23 20.84
N ASP A 92 -4.68 6.58 19.60
CA ASP A 92 -5.95 7.26 19.26
C ASP A 92 -7.14 6.32 19.44
N VAL A 93 -7.00 5.05 19.05
CA VAL A 93 -8.01 4.03 19.31
C VAL A 93 -8.22 3.85 20.82
N ALA A 94 -7.17 3.81 21.62
CA ALA A 94 -7.30 3.72 23.08
C ALA A 94 -7.99 4.96 23.67
N LYS A 95 -7.69 6.16 23.16
CA LYS A 95 -8.35 7.41 23.58
C LYS A 95 -9.83 7.41 23.22
N ALA A 96 -10.18 7.05 21.98
CA ALA A 96 -11.56 6.96 21.52
C ALA A 96 -12.38 5.95 22.34
N ILE A 97 -11.81 4.77 22.63
CA ILE A 97 -12.45 3.76 23.48
C ILE A 97 -12.68 4.29 24.90
N SER A 98 -11.69 4.96 25.49
CA SER A 98 -11.81 5.52 26.86
C SER A 98 -12.84 6.65 26.93
N GLN A 99 -13.02 7.42 25.85
CA GLN A 99 -14.04 8.47 25.76
C GLN A 99 -15.44 7.91 25.56
N ALA A 100 -15.60 6.92 24.67
CA ALA A 100 -16.89 6.31 24.37
C ALA A 100 -17.39 5.38 25.49
N ILE A 101 -16.46 4.79 26.26
CA ILE A 101 -16.75 3.85 27.34
C ILE A 101 -16.04 4.33 28.62
N PRO A 102 -16.64 5.25 29.39
CA PRO A 102 -16.02 5.82 30.59
C PRO A 102 -15.65 4.79 31.67
N THR A 103 -16.32 3.64 31.67
CA THR A 103 -16.08 2.54 32.61
C THR A 103 -14.95 1.61 32.17
N ALA A 104 -14.41 1.78 30.97
CA ALA A 104 -13.31 0.98 30.44
C ALA A 104 -11.99 1.76 30.51
N THR A 105 -10.91 1.07 30.82
CA THR A 105 -9.54 1.58 30.73
C THR A 105 -8.89 0.99 29.49
N ALA A 106 -8.55 1.83 28.50
CA ALA A 106 -7.79 1.40 27.34
C ALA A 106 -6.35 1.93 27.40
N LYS A 107 -5.37 1.04 27.18
CA LYS A 107 -3.94 1.37 27.14
C LYS A 107 -3.33 0.87 25.84
N ALA A 108 -2.69 1.78 25.10
CA ALA A 108 -1.95 1.44 23.90
C ALA A 108 -0.54 0.95 24.23
N LYS A 109 -0.08 -0.09 23.54
CA LYS A 109 1.30 -0.58 23.57
C LYS A 109 1.67 -1.08 22.17
N ALA A 110 2.51 -0.32 21.46
CA ALA A 110 2.87 -0.56 20.07
C ALA A 110 1.62 -0.65 19.16
N ASP A 111 1.40 -1.79 18.52
CA ASP A 111 0.29 -2.09 17.59
C ASP A 111 -0.96 -2.65 18.30
N LYS A 112 -0.96 -2.68 19.63
CA LYS A 112 -2.00 -3.31 20.45
C LYS A 112 -2.64 -2.32 21.41
N VAL A 113 -3.94 -2.51 21.64
CA VAL A 113 -4.68 -1.81 22.68
C VAL A 113 -5.22 -2.84 23.65
N LEU A 114 -4.81 -2.72 24.92
CA LEU A 114 -5.40 -3.50 26.00
C LEU A 114 -6.56 -2.71 26.59
N VAL A 115 -7.76 -3.28 26.56
CA VAL A 115 -8.96 -2.70 27.16
C VAL A 115 -9.40 -3.55 28.34
N SER A 116 -9.60 -2.92 29.50
CA SER A 116 -10.06 -3.59 30.73
C SER A 116 -11.15 -2.80 31.43
N GLY A 117 -11.83 -3.39 32.41
CA GLY A 117 -12.83 -2.71 33.26
C GLY A 117 -14.30 -3.07 32.96
N LEU A 118 -14.55 -3.89 31.95
CA LEU A 118 -15.87 -4.46 31.63
C LEU A 118 -15.77 -5.96 31.38
N SER A 119 -16.90 -6.66 31.49
CA SER A 119 -16.99 -8.05 31.02
C SER A 119 -16.70 -8.10 29.51
N THR A 120 -16.06 -9.17 29.04
CA THR A 120 -15.73 -9.33 27.61
C THR A 120 -16.95 -9.18 26.71
N ASP A 121 -18.11 -9.70 27.12
CA ASP A 121 -19.34 -9.64 26.32
C ASP A 121 -19.92 -8.22 26.23
N ASP A 122 -19.91 -7.48 27.34
CA ASP A 122 -20.38 -6.08 27.35
C ASP A 122 -19.41 -5.17 26.60
N LEU A 123 -18.11 -5.44 26.69
CA LEU A 123 -17.07 -4.73 25.97
C LEU A 123 -17.27 -4.90 24.46
N LEU A 124 -17.43 -6.13 23.97
CA LEU A 124 -17.61 -6.41 22.54
C LEU A 124 -18.87 -5.75 21.98
N LYS A 125 -19.99 -5.80 22.71
CA LYS A 125 -21.24 -5.12 22.31
C LYS A 125 -21.04 -3.62 22.18
N LYS A 126 -20.32 -2.98 23.12
CA LYS A 126 -20.04 -1.53 23.05
C LYS A 126 -19.04 -1.18 21.96
N LEU A 127 -17.97 -1.97 21.79
CA LEU A 127 -16.96 -1.75 20.76
C LEU A 127 -17.53 -1.83 19.34
N GLN A 128 -18.59 -2.62 19.10
CA GLN A 128 -19.29 -2.65 17.81
C GLN A 128 -19.99 -1.35 17.43
N THR A 129 -20.30 -0.50 18.42
CA THR A 129 -21.01 0.78 18.20
C THR A 129 -20.07 1.97 18.06
N ILE A 130 -18.76 1.77 18.27
CA ILE A 130 -17.76 2.83 18.14
C ILE A 130 -17.29 2.87 16.70
N ASP A 131 -17.71 3.91 15.98
CA ASP A 131 -17.10 4.27 14.71
C ASP A 131 -15.85 5.10 15.01
N VAL A 132 -14.68 4.57 14.68
CA VAL A 132 -13.42 5.30 14.80
C VAL A 132 -13.04 5.73 13.41
N ASP A 133 -13.35 6.98 13.08
CA ASP A 133 -12.87 7.58 11.85
C ASP A 133 -11.34 7.54 11.85
N PRO A 134 -10.72 7.13 10.73
CA PRO A 134 -9.27 7.25 10.59
C PRO A 134 -8.90 8.72 10.80
N ALA A 135 -8.00 9.00 11.75
CA ALA A 135 -7.62 10.36 12.11
C ALA A 135 -7.19 11.13 10.85
N LEU A 136 -8.08 12.01 10.36
CA LEU A 136 -7.84 12.85 9.19
C LEU A 136 -6.80 13.96 9.50
N ASP A 137 -6.59 14.27 10.78
CA ASP A 137 -5.70 15.33 11.25
C ASP A 137 -4.20 15.00 11.02
N ASP A 138 -3.86 13.72 10.88
CA ASP A 138 -2.50 13.31 10.52
C ASP A 138 -2.24 13.45 9.01
N ILE A 139 -3.27 13.61 8.18
CA ILE A 139 -3.06 13.86 6.75
C ILE A 139 -2.50 15.26 6.53
N ASP A 140 -3.04 16.27 7.22
CA ASP A 140 -2.49 17.63 7.18
C ASP A 140 -1.11 17.70 7.84
N THR A 141 -0.88 16.91 8.89
CA THR A 141 0.44 16.82 9.54
C THR A 141 1.46 16.10 8.65
N MET A 142 1.07 15.05 7.93
CA MET A 142 1.92 14.35 6.95
C MET A 142 2.14 15.19 5.68
N LEU A 143 1.13 15.93 5.22
CA LEU A 143 1.23 16.87 4.10
C LEU A 143 2.12 18.05 4.46
N SER A 144 1.98 18.57 5.68
CA SER A 144 2.86 19.58 6.26
C SER A 144 4.28 19.04 6.39
N ALA A 145 4.48 17.83 6.93
CA ALA A 145 5.80 17.22 7.03
C ALA A 145 6.47 17.03 5.66
N LEU A 146 5.71 16.73 4.60
CA LEU A 146 6.21 16.67 3.23
C LEU A 146 6.53 18.07 2.64
N GLN A 147 5.80 19.12 3.05
CA GLN A 147 6.09 20.51 2.68
C GLN A 147 7.32 21.07 3.43
N PHE A 148 7.52 20.68 4.70
CA PHE A 148 8.60 21.18 5.55
C PHE A 148 9.87 20.32 5.53
N ALA A 149 9.85 19.10 4.98
CA ALA A 149 11.06 18.26 4.85
C ALA A 149 12.14 18.83 3.90
N ASN A 150 11.94 20.02 3.31
CA ASN A 150 12.99 20.78 2.60
C ASN A 150 13.40 22.07 3.33
N ALA A 151 13.00 22.25 4.59
CA ALA A 151 13.32 23.45 5.38
C ALA A 151 14.58 23.24 6.23
N ASP A 152 15.68 22.82 5.61
CA ASP A 152 17.01 22.93 6.22
C ASP A 152 18.00 23.46 5.18
N ASP A 153 17.73 24.69 4.73
CA ASP A 153 18.80 25.65 4.53
C ASP A 153 18.25 27.07 4.65
N GLY A 154 18.89 27.86 5.51
CA GLY A 154 18.37 29.12 6.00
C GLY A 154 18.11 30.15 4.90
N SER A 155 16.99 30.85 5.02
CA SER A 155 16.94 32.32 5.01
C SER A 155 15.49 32.75 5.05
N GLY A 156 15.09 33.33 6.18
CA GLY A 156 13.82 34.01 6.34
C GLY A 156 13.80 35.25 5.46
N SER A 157 13.20 35.13 4.28
CA SER A 157 12.56 36.22 3.55
C SER A 157 11.95 35.64 2.28
N SER A 158 10.65 35.88 2.10
CA SER A 158 9.89 35.71 0.86
C SER A 158 9.08 34.42 0.71
N ILE A 159 7.76 34.62 0.82
CA ILE A 159 6.63 33.82 0.34
C ILE A 159 6.69 33.78 -1.20
N ARG A 160 7.81 33.29 -1.76
CA ARG A 160 8.08 33.27 -3.19
C ARG A 160 8.26 31.83 -3.62
N ALA A 161 7.27 31.36 -4.38
CA ALA A 161 7.37 30.25 -5.33
C ALA A 161 8.29 29.12 -4.88
N THR A 162 7.75 28.19 -4.11
CA THR A 162 8.30 26.84 -3.99
C THR A 162 8.64 26.40 -5.41
N LYS A 163 9.94 26.25 -5.70
CA LYS A 163 10.45 25.75 -6.98
C LYS A 163 9.54 24.57 -7.36
N SER A 164 8.71 24.74 -8.39
CA SER A 164 7.81 23.68 -8.84
C SER A 164 8.68 22.45 -9.00
N ALA A 165 8.46 21.43 -8.16
CA ALA A 165 9.31 20.26 -8.17
C ALA A 165 9.32 19.71 -9.59
N ASP A 166 10.51 19.64 -10.19
CA ASP A 166 10.66 19.16 -11.55
C ASP A 166 10.48 17.64 -11.54
N PHE A 167 9.30 17.21 -11.99
CA PHE A 167 8.91 15.80 -12.13
C PHE A 167 9.00 15.34 -13.58
N THR A 168 9.69 16.08 -14.46
CA THR A 168 9.80 15.73 -15.88
C THR A 168 10.47 14.37 -16.08
N ASP A 169 11.40 13.99 -15.20
CA ASP A 169 12.04 12.67 -15.16
C ASP A 169 11.05 11.53 -14.85
N VAL A 170 10.09 11.77 -13.96
CA VAL A 170 9.05 10.81 -13.58
C VAL A 170 7.94 10.74 -14.62
N MET A 171 7.50 11.88 -15.15
CA MET A 171 6.40 11.95 -16.12
C MET A 171 6.83 11.62 -17.54
N GLY A 172 8.15 11.61 -17.82
CA GLY A 172 8.69 11.38 -19.14
C GLY A 172 8.30 12.47 -20.14
N GLU A 173 8.53 12.19 -21.42
CA GLU A 173 8.17 13.08 -22.50
C GLU A 173 6.63 13.18 -22.69
N GLN A 174 6.14 14.26 -23.32
CA GLN A 174 4.70 14.45 -23.54
C GLN A 174 4.06 13.33 -24.40
N ASN A 175 4.85 12.69 -25.27
CA ASN A 175 4.46 11.54 -26.08
C ASN A 175 4.41 10.23 -25.28
N GLU A 176 4.66 10.24 -23.97
CA GLU A 176 4.48 9.08 -23.08
C GLU A 176 3.27 9.28 -22.14
N GLN A 177 2.71 10.49 -22.13
CA GLN A 177 1.69 10.90 -21.18
C GLN A 177 0.29 10.75 -21.77
N ILE A 178 -0.60 10.14 -21.00
CA ILE A 178 -2.02 10.00 -21.30
C ILE A 178 -2.78 11.08 -20.53
N SER A 179 -3.65 11.83 -21.20
CA SER A 179 -4.58 12.72 -20.50
C SER A 179 -5.89 11.99 -20.25
N ALA A 180 -6.37 12.03 -19.01
CA ALA A 180 -7.58 11.35 -18.60
C ALA A 180 -8.40 12.20 -17.63
N LYS A 181 -9.67 11.84 -17.49
CA LYS A 181 -10.58 12.41 -16.51
C LYS A 181 -10.92 11.39 -15.45
N VAL A 182 -10.79 11.76 -14.18
CA VAL A 182 -11.13 10.89 -13.05
C VAL A 182 -12.63 10.63 -13.04
N VAL A 183 -13.01 9.35 -12.97
CA VAL A 183 -14.42 8.89 -12.93
C VAL A 183 -14.79 8.47 -11.51
N SER A 184 -13.93 7.70 -10.85
CA SER A 184 -14.13 7.28 -9.47
C SER A 184 -12.80 7.03 -8.78
N VAL A 185 -12.80 7.13 -7.46
CA VAL A 185 -11.62 6.94 -6.62
C VAL A 185 -12.01 6.00 -5.49
N LYS A 186 -11.36 4.85 -5.41
CA LYS A 186 -11.51 3.89 -4.31
C LYS A 186 -10.25 3.96 -3.45
N ARG A 187 -10.40 4.54 -2.26
CA ARG A 187 -9.34 4.64 -1.26
C ARG A 187 -9.34 3.37 -0.42
N ASP A 188 -8.15 2.81 -0.21
CA ASP A 188 -7.94 1.70 0.70
C ASP A 188 -7.14 2.24 1.91
N ARG A 189 -5.87 1.86 2.04
CA ARG A 189 -4.97 2.39 3.08
C ARG A 189 -4.05 3.47 2.52
N PHE A 190 -3.89 4.61 3.17
CA PHE A 190 -2.95 5.64 2.69
C PHE A 190 -1.52 5.07 2.54
N PRO A 191 -0.85 5.27 1.38
CA PRO A 191 -1.25 6.02 0.18
C PRO A 191 -1.86 5.19 -0.99
N LEU A 192 -2.27 3.94 -0.74
CA LEU A 192 -2.85 3.00 -1.72
C LEU A 192 -4.25 3.41 -2.19
N VAL A 193 -4.35 3.85 -3.45
CA VAL A 193 -5.60 4.30 -4.06
C VAL A 193 -5.80 3.69 -5.45
N PHE A 194 -7.02 3.27 -5.75
CA PHE A 194 -7.41 2.85 -7.09
C PHE A 194 -8.21 3.96 -7.76
N VAL A 195 -7.67 4.52 -8.84
CA VAL A 195 -8.29 5.62 -9.58
C VAL A 195 -8.84 5.09 -10.89
N THR A 196 -10.16 5.09 -11.06
CA THR A 196 -10.76 4.80 -12.36
C THR A 196 -10.81 6.08 -13.18
N VAL A 197 -10.19 6.06 -14.35
CA VAL A 197 -10.10 7.22 -15.24
C VAL A 197 -10.70 6.91 -16.60
N LYS A 198 -11.25 7.92 -17.26
CA LYS A 198 -11.68 7.88 -18.66
C LYS A 198 -10.64 8.57 -19.51
N ILE A 199 -10.07 7.85 -20.48
CA ILE A 199 -9.02 8.37 -21.35
C ILE A 199 -9.58 9.47 -22.26
N GLU A 200 -9.01 10.68 -22.21
CA GLU A 200 -9.41 11.83 -23.02
C GLU A 200 -8.52 11.98 -24.27
N SER A 201 -7.21 11.80 -24.12
CA SER A 201 -6.23 11.82 -25.21
C SER A 201 -5.12 10.79 -24.96
N MET A 202 -4.57 10.27 -26.06
CA MET A 202 -3.45 9.34 -26.07
C MET A 202 -2.26 9.99 -26.77
N PRO A 203 -1.03 9.65 -26.39
CA PRO A 203 0.13 10.09 -27.13
C PRO A 203 0.14 9.50 -28.54
N LYS A 204 0.70 10.25 -29.49
CA LYS A 204 0.90 9.80 -30.88
C LYS A 204 2.16 8.92 -30.92
N GLY A 205 2.01 7.64 -31.24
CA GLY A 205 3.13 6.71 -31.48
C GLY A 205 3.43 5.72 -30.36
N ASN A 206 3.27 6.11 -29.08
CA ASN A 206 3.62 5.28 -27.92
C ASN A 206 2.41 4.97 -27.02
N ALA A 207 1.27 4.63 -27.63
CA ALA A 207 0.10 4.21 -26.87
C ALA A 207 0.33 2.83 -26.24
N PRO A 208 0.14 2.65 -24.92
CA PRO A 208 0.17 1.33 -24.30
C PRO A 208 -0.83 0.39 -24.99
N ALA A 209 -0.40 -0.84 -25.28
CA ALA A 209 -1.19 -1.79 -26.04
C ALA A 209 -2.57 -2.02 -25.39
N GLY A 210 -3.63 -1.95 -26.19
CA GLY A 210 -5.00 -2.24 -25.73
C GLY A 210 -5.75 -1.09 -25.06
N ILE A 211 -5.14 0.10 -24.93
CA ILE A 211 -5.84 1.29 -24.41
C ILE A 211 -6.34 2.17 -25.56
N LYS A 212 -7.62 2.53 -25.52
CA LYS A 212 -8.27 3.40 -26.51
C LYS A 212 -8.82 4.67 -25.87
N ARG A 213 -8.92 5.74 -26.67
CA ARG A 213 -9.62 6.97 -26.27
C ARG A 213 -11.05 6.65 -25.85
N GLY A 214 -11.51 7.25 -24.75
CA GLY A 214 -12.84 7.04 -24.18
C GLY A 214 -12.98 5.79 -23.31
N GLN A 215 -12.00 4.89 -23.31
CA GLN A 215 -11.98 3.71 -22.45
C GLN A 215 -11.86 4.13 -20.97
N ARG A 216 -12.49 3.34 -20.09
CA ARG A 216 -12.29 3.43 -18.65
C ARG A 216 -11.25 2.39 -18.23
N ILE A 217 -10.25 2.83 -17.49
CA ILE A 217 -9.22 1.96 -16.92
C ILE A 217 -9.07 2.26 -15.43
N THR A 218 -8.70 1.25 -14.66
CA THR A 218 -8.32 1.40 -13.25
C THR A 218 -6.82 1.52 -13.17
N VAL A 219 -6.36 2.57 -12.49
CA VAL A 219 -4.95 2.90 -12.32
C VAL A 219 -4.58 2.81 -10.84
N LEU A 220 -3.44 2.19 -10.55
CA LEU A 220 -2.82 2.12 -9.25
C LEU A 220 -1.48 2.90 -9.29
N PRO A 221 -1.40 4.07 -8.65
CA PRO A 221 -0.16 4.85 -8.56
C PRO A 221 0.90 4.10 -7.75
N ARG A 222 2.13 4.04 -8.26
CA ARG A 222 3.24 3.39 -7.56
C ARG A 222 3.79 4.30 -6.47
N VAL A 223 3.75 3.84 -5.23
CA VAL A 223 4.34 4.56 -4.09
C VAL A 223 5.26 3.60 -3.33
N LYS A 224 6.52 4.01 -3.17
CA LYS A 224 7.50 3.32 -2.33
C LYS A 224 7.37 3.80 -0.89
N SER A 225 7.43 2.85 0.03
CA SER A 225 7.45 3.13 1.46
C SER A 225 8.77 2.75 2.09
N LYS A 226 9.32 3.63 2.92
CA LYS A 226 10.50 3.40 3.76
C LYS A 226 10.10 3.56 5.23
N LYS A 227 10.26 2.50 6.03
CA LYS A 227 9.82 2.45 7.45
C LYS A 227 8.33 2.79 7.65
N GLY A 228 7.47 2.41 6.71
CA GLY A 228 6.02 2.68 6.78
C GLY A 228 5.60 4.10 6.39
N LEU A 229 6.55 4.97 6.05
CA LEU A 229 6.31 6.30 5.50
C LEU A 229 6.60 6.31 4.01
N ILE A 230 6.06 7.29 3.28
CA ILE A 230 6.41 7.53 1.87
C ILE A 230 7.89 7.86 1.80
N ASP A 231 8.62 7.22 0.89
CA ASP A 231 10.05 7.49 0.73
C ASP A 231 10.28 8.95 0.28
N PRO A 232 10.88 9.82 1.12
CA PRO A 232 11.06 11.23 0.77
C PRO A 232 12.12 11.42 -0.32
N GLU A 233 12.90 10.41 -0.68
CA GLU A 233 13.88 10.52 -1.77
C GLU A 233 13.31 10.06 -3.12
N ASP A 234 12.17 9.36 -3.12
CA ASP A 234 11.56 8.84 -4.34
C ASP A 234 10.60 9.86 -4.96
N LYS A 235 11.07 10.58 -5.98
CA LYS A 235 10.28 11.57 -6.73
C LYS A 235 8.97 11.00 -7.28
N ALA A 236 8.98 9.75 -7.75
CA ALA A 236 7.79 9.10 -8.29
C ALA A 236 6.72 8.94 -7.20
N SER A 237 7.11 8.52 -6.01
CA SER A 237 6.22 8.46 -4.84
C SER A 237 5.65 9.81 -4.46
N LYS A 238 6.46 10.88 -4.47
CA LYS A 238 6.00 12.26 -4.21
C LYS A 238 4.97 12.74 -5.22
N LEU A 239 5.13 12.41 -6.49
CA LEU A 239 4.16 12.76 -7.52
C LEU A 239 2.87 11.93 -7.35
N ASN A 240 3.04 10.61 -7.19
CA ASN A 240 1.93 9.66 -7.18
C ASN A 240 1.05 9.75 -5.93
N VAL A 241 1.55 10.26 -4.80
CA VAL A 241 0.72 10.49 -3.60
C VAL A 241 -0.44 11.45 -3.87
N GLY A 242 -0.28 12.37 -4.84
CA GLY A 242 -1.33 13.30 -5.24
C GLY A 242 -2.61 12.60 -5.70
N ALA A 243 -2.50 11.37 -6.20
CA ALA A 243 -3.65 10.56 -6.62
C ALA A 243 -4.63 10.23 -5.48
N TRP A 244 -4.16 10.19 -4.23
CA TRP A 244 -5.03 9.97 -3.06
C TRP A 244 -6.10 11.06 -2.93
N TYR A 245 -5.73 12.29 -3.29
CA TYR A 245 -6.58 13.48 -3.23
C TYR A 245 -7.36 13.72 -4.52
N ALA A 246 -7.27 12.83 -5.51
CA ALA A 246 -8.06 12.95 -6.73
C ALA A 246 -9.56 12.89 -6.41
N GLN A 247 -10.34 13.66 -7.15
CA GLN A 247 -11.81 13.67 -7.08
C GLN A 247 -12.41 13.34 -8.45
N PRO A 248 -13.60 12.72 -8.49
CA PRO A 248 -14.34 12.55 -9.74
C PRO A 248 -14.51 13.89 -10.47
N GLY A 249 -14.10 13.95 -11.74
CA GLY A 249 -14.15 15.16 -12.54
C GLY A 249 -12.80 15.88 -12.77
N ASP A 250 -11.78 15.53 -11.98
CA ASP A 250 -10.43 16.04 -12.13
C ASP A 250 -9.81 15.61 -13.46
N ARG A 251 -8.95 16.48 -14.01
CA ARG A 251 -8.12 16.16 -15.18
C ARG A 251 -6.74 15.76 -14.71
N VAL A 252 -6.23 14.67 -15.26
CA VAL A 252 -4.96 14.08 -14.84
C VAL A 252 -4.12 13.72 -16.05
N LYS A 253 -2.80 13.81 -15.89
CA LYS A 253 -1.81 13.24 -16.81
C LYS A 253 -1.21 12.01 -16.16
N ILE A 254 -1.12 10.93 -16.92
CA ILE A 254 -0.70 9.63 -16.40
C ILE A 254 0.38 9.06 -17.31
N ARG A 255 1.49 8.60 -16.74
CA ARG A 255 2.45 7.71 -17.40
C ARG A 255 2.26 6.29 -16.90
N LEU A 256 1.87 5.38 -17.79
CA LEU A 256 1.66 3.97 -17.46
C LEU A 256 2.97 3.19 -17.59
N GLU A 257 3.20 2.22 -16.69
CA GLU A 257 4.39 1.37 -16.67
C GLU A 257 4.03 -0.05 -17.14
N GLU A 258 3.17 -0.72 -16.40
CA GLU A 258 2.81 -2.13 -16.63
C GLU A 258 1.34 -2.39 -16.28
N GLN A 259 0.80 -3.51 -16.77
CA GLN A 259 -0.55 -3.97 -16.45
C GLN A 259 -0.48 -5.28 -15.67
N HIS A 260 -1.11 -5.30 -14.50
CA HIS A 260 -1.34 -6.52 -13.73
C HIS A 260 -2.83 -6.83 -13.73
N GLU A 261 -3.19 -7.95 -14.37
CA GLU A 261 -4.58 -8.36 -14.58
C GLU A 261 -5.42 -7.29 -15.30
N LYS A 262 -6.23 -6.53 -14.57
CA LYS A 262 -7.11 -5.45 -15.07
C LYS A 262 -6.76 -4.08 -14.51
N ILE A 263 -5.63 -3.97 -13.82
CA ILE A 263 -5.17 -2.77 -13.14
C ILE A 263 -3.87 -2.32 -13.79
N TRP A 264 -3.82 -1.06 -14.18
CA TRP A 264 -2.62 -0.44 -14.73
C TRP A 264 -1.81 0.22 -13.61
N ILE A 265 -0.50 -0.03 -13.59
CA ILE A 265 0.40 0.66 -12.69
C ILE A 265 0.83 1.97 -13.34
N ALA A 266 0.66 3.08 -12.61
CA ALA A 266 1.17 4.38 -13.04
C ALA A 266 2.57 4.63 -12.45
N ALA A 267 3.53 4.87 -13.34
CA ALA A 267 4.83 5.41 -12.98
C ALA A 267 4.71 6.86 -12.52
N GLY A 268 3.81 7.63 -13.16
CA GLY A 268 3.53 9.03 -12.83
C GLY A 268 2.04 9.35 -12.90
N PHE A 269 1.55 10.08 -11.92
CA PHE A 269 0.17 10.56 -11.82
C PHE A 269 0.19 12.03 -11.40
N ASP A 270 -0.05 12.91 -12.36
CA ASP A 270 -0.07 14.35 -12.15
C ASP A 270 -1.51 14.88 -12.26
N ARG A 271 -1.98 15.53 -11.19
CA ARG A 271 -3.29 16.17 -11.18
C ARG A 271 -3.15 17.59 -11.70
N SER A 272 -3.63 17.82 -12.92
CA SER A 272 -3.74 19.17 -13.45
C SER A 272 -4.87 19.88 -12.71
N THR A 273 -4.52 20.78 -11.79
CA THR A 273 -5.48 21.78 -11.29
C THR A 273 -5.99 22.60 -12.46
N ARG A 274 -7.31 22.80 -12.53
CA ARG A 274 -7.94 23.62 -13.57
C ARG A 274 -7.60 25.09 -13.40
#